data_AF-A0A2U2PHR5-F1
#
_entry.id   AF-A0A2U2PHR5-F1
#
_cell.length_a   1.000
_cell.length_b   1.000
_cell.length_c   1.000
_cell.angle_alpha   90.00
_cell.angle_beta   90.00
_cell.angle_gamma   90.00
#
_symmetry.space_group_name_H-M   'P 1'
#
loop_
_entity.id
_entity.type
_entity.pdbx_description
1 polymer ?
#
loop_
_entity_poly.entity_id
_entity_poly.type
_entity_poly.pdbx_seq_one_letter_code
_entity_poly.pdbx_strand_id
1 'polypeptide(L)'
;MKTLKKVLKTYMVVLSLSGTTVLVALPTGANAQLIIAEVIKAGIKKVIKAIDLKVQRLQNQTIWLQNAQKVVENQLSKFKLTEISDWTERQKKLYSGYYEELQKVKAVISTYQRIKDLTGTQAEIVREYQWAASLFRRDKHFSADELSHIEEVYKGILEESLKNLDQIFIVINSFRTQMSDAKRLELIDEAWGKMEQNYADLKQFNQQNITLSIQRARSELEVKTLKHVYEIN
;
A
#
# COMPACT_ATOMS: atom_id res chain seq x y z
N MET A 1 39.28 131.30 -7.27
CA MET A 1 38.87 129.93 -6.85
C MET A 1 37.47 129.89 -6.19
N LYS A 2 36.45 130.57 -6.74
CA LYS A 2 35.05 130.49 -6.26
C LYS A 2 34.06 130.11 -7.39
N THR A 3 34.43 130.34 -8.64
CA THR A 3 33.64 130.03 -9.83
C THR A 3 33.71 128.55 -10.24
N LEU A 4 34.88 127.90 -10.09
CA LEU A 4 35.07 126.48 -10.43
C LEU A 4 34.21 125.53 -9.56
N LYS A 5 34.10 125.81 -8.25
CA LYS A 5 33.28 125.02 -7.31
C LYS A 5 31.77 125.11 -7.59
N LYS A 6 31.32 126.22 -8.18
CA LYS A 6 29.89 126.43 -8.50
C LYS A 6 29.48 125.60 -9.71
N VAL A 7 30.33 125.57 -10.75
CA VAL A 7 30.14 124.73 -11.96
C VAL A 7 30.14 123.24 -11.60
N LEU A 8 31.06 122.80 -10.74
CA LEU A 8 31.12 121.40 -10.29
C LEU A 8 29.84 120.97 -9.54
N LYS A 9 29.27 121.86 -8.72
CA LYS A 9 28.03 121.59 -7.97
C LYS A 9 26.80 121.55 -8.91
N THR A 10 26.79 122.37 -9.96
CA THR A 10 25.74 122.33 -10.99
C THR A 10 25.79 121.03 -11.80
N TYR A 11 26.98 120.53 -12.17
CA TYR A 11 27.10 119.23 -12.84
C TYR A 11 26.74 118.05 -11.92
N MET A 12 27.05 118.12 -10.62
CA MET A 12 26.65 117.08 -9.65
C MET A 12 25.12 116.95 -9.50
N VAL A 13 24.39 118.07 -9.61
CA VAL A 13 22.92 118.10 -9.52
C VAL A 13 22.29 117.72 -10.87
N VAL A 14 22.86 118.14 -11.99
CA VAL A 14 22.35 117.77 -13.33
C VAL A 14 22.58 116.28 -13.65
N LEU A 15 23.67 115.69 -13.17
CA LEU A 15 23.99 114.26 -13.38
C LEU A 15 23.15 113.33 -12.48
N SER A 16 22.65 113.82 -11.33
CA SER A 16 21.68 113.11 -10.50
C SER A 16 20.23 113.30 -10.98
N LEU A 17 19.92 114.42 -11.63
CA LEU A 17 18.64 114.63 -12.32
C LEU A 17 18.52 113.88 -13.66
N SER A 18 19.62 113.64 -14.39
CA SER A 18 19.59 112.77 -15.58
C SER A 18 19.58 111.28 -15.25
N GLY A 19 20.13 110.89 -14.10
CA GLY A 19 20.05 109.51 -13.59
C GLY A 19 18.63 109.12 -13.14
N THR A 20 17.83 110.08 -12.70
CA THR A 20 16.44 109.85 -12.26
C THR A 20 15.43 109.84 -13.42
N THR A 21 15.72 110.48 -14.55
CA THR A 21 14.86 110.37 -15.75
C THR A 21 15.03 109.07 -16.52
N VAL A 22 16.17 108.37 -16.40
CA VAL A 22 16.35 107.02 -16.99
C VAL A 22 15.68 105.93 -16.15
N LEU A 23 15.46 106.15 -14.85
CA LEU A 23 14.81 105.17 -13.95
C LEU A 23 13.28 105.26 -13.89
N VAL A 24 12.65 106.24 -14.55
CA VAL A 24 11.18 106.41 -14.55
C VAL A 24 10.54 106.20 -15.95
N ALA A 25 11.34 105.85 -16.97
CA ALA A 25 10.83 105.58 -18.32
C ALA A 25 11.10 104.14 -18.82
N LEU A 26 11.15 103.15 -17.92
CA LEU A 26 10.94 101.75 -18.31
C LEU A 26 9.46 101.39 -18.15
N PRO A 27 8.78 100.99 -19.24
CA PRO A 27 7.39 100.55 -19.16
C PRO A 27 7.29 99.30 -18.29
N THR A 28 6.36 99.35 -17.34
CA THR A 28 5.81 98.20 -16.63
C THR A 28 5.13 97.27 -17.63
N GLY A 29 5.89 96.32 -18.17
CA GLY A 29 5.33 95.34 -19.09
C GLY A 29 6.40 94.61 -19.89
N ALA A 30 7.10 93.66 -19.26
CA ALA A 30 7.90 92.68 -20.01
C ALA A 30 7.88 91.32 -19.29
N ASN A 31 6.78 90.59 -19.49
CA ASN A 31 6.62 89.18 -19.14
C ASN A 31 7.54 88.23 -19.95
N ALA A 32 8.65 88.71 -20.55
CA ALA A 32 9.48 87.87 -21.41
C ALA A 32 10.37 86.87 -20.65
N GLN A 33 10.74 87.16 -19.39
CA GLN A 33 11.56 86.23 -18.58
C GLN A 33 10.71 85.19 -17.83
N LEU A 34 9.46 85.51 -17.48
CA LEU A 34 8.55 84.59 -16.78
C LEU A 34 7.89 83.59 -17.74
N ILE A 35 7.54 84.02 -18.97
CA ILE A 35 6.93 83.13 -19.97
C ILE A 35 7.91 82.01 -20.38
N ILE A 36 9.21 82.28 -20.56
CA ILE A 36 10.18 81.26 -20.97
C ILE A 36 10.44 80.26 -19.82
N ALA A 37 10.54 80.72 -18.58
CA ALA A 37 10.73 79.83 -17.42
C ALA A 37 9.50 78.95 -17.14
N GLU A 38 8.29 79.49 -17.29
CA GLU A 38 7.05 78.76 -17.08
C GLU A 38 6.74 77.77 -18.21
N VAL A 39 7.08 78.13 -19.46
CA VAL A 39 7.00 77.25 -20.64
C VAL A 39 8.03 76.11 -20.57
N ILE A 40 9.28 76.39 -20.16
CA ILE A 40 10.30 75.34 -19.95
C ILE A 40 9.88 74.40 -18.81
N LYS A 41 9.38 74.93 -17.69
CA LYS A 41 8.89 74.14 -16.55
C LYS A 41 7.67 73.30 -16.90
N ALA A 42 6.72 73.85 -17.67
CA ALA A 42 5.54 73.12 -18.16
C ALA A 42 5.90 72.05 -19.21
N GLY A 43 6.87 72.33 -20.09
CA GLY A 43 7.42 71.39 -21.06
C GLY A 43 8.10 70.20 -20.38
N ILE A 44 9.00 70.46 -19.43
CA ILE A 44 9.68 69.41 -18.64
C ILE A 44 8.68 68.57 -17.85
N LYS A 45 7.66 69.20 -17.22
CA LYS A 45 6.61 68.47 -16.47
C LYS A 45 5.79 67.54 -17.37
N LYS A 46 5.47 67.96 -18.61
CA LYS A 46 4.78 67.10 -19.60
C LYS A 46 5.66 65.94 -20.06
N VAL A 47 6.96 66.18 -20.29
CA VAL A 47 7.91 65.13 -20.70
C VAL A 47 8.09 64.09 -19.59
N ILE A 48 8.31 64.51 -18.34
CA ILE A 48 8.43 63.61 -17.18
C ILE A 48 7.17 62.77 -17.02
N LYS A 49 5.98 63.39 -17.12
CA LYS A 49 4.70 62.69 -17.02
C LYS A 49 4.51 61.67 -18.15
N ALA A 50 4.94 61.98 -19.37
CA ALA A 50 4.86 61.05 -20.51
C ALA A 50 5.85 59.88 -20.38
N ILE A 51 7.05 60.11 -19.85
CA ILE A 51 8.03 59.07 -19.53
C ILE A 51 7.49 58.18 -18.42
N ASP A 52 7.01 58.74 -17.31
CA ASP A 52 6.39 58.02 -16.20
C ASP A 52 5.21 57.16 -16.69
N LEU A 53 4.33 57.72 -17.52
CA LEU A 53 3.18 56.99 -18.07
C LEU A 53 3.59 55.86 -19.04
N LYS A 54 4.68 56.03 -19.79
CA LYS A 54 5.29 54.94 -20.59
C LYS A 54 5.91 53.87 -19.69
N VAL A 55 6.64 54.26 -18.64
CA VAL A 55 7.23 53.34 -17.65
C VAL A 55 6.14 52.54 -16.94
N GLN A 56 5.04 53.17 -16.53
CA GLN A 56 3.89 52.48 -15.93
C GLN A 56 3.22 51.50 -16.89
N ARG A 57 3.07 51.85 -18.18
CA ARG A 57 2.54 50.91 -19.19
C ARG A 57 3.45 49.70 -19.36
N LEU A 58 4.76 49.93 -19.45
CA LEU A 58 5.75 48.86 -19.53
C LEU A 58 5.73 47.98 -18.27
N GLN A 59 5.67 48.58 -17.09
CA GLN A 59 5.53 47.86 -15.82
C GLN A 59 4.25 47.03 -15.78
N ASN A 60 3.10 47.59 -16.14
CA ASN A 60 1.83 46.85 -16.21
C ASN A 60 1.90 45.68 -17.19
N GLN A 61 2.54 45.85 -18.36
CA GLN A 61 2.77 44.76 -19.30
C GLN A 61 3.70 43.69 -18.70
N THR A 62 4.77 44.07 -18.00
CA THR A 62 5.66 43.09 -17.33
C THR A 62 4.97 42.34 -16.18
N ILE A 63 4.16 43.01 -15.37
CA ILE A 63 3.37 42.40 -14.30
C ILE A 63 2.35 41.42 -14.91
N TRP A 64 1.68 41.82 -16.00
CA TRP A 64 0.77 40.93 -16.72
C TRP A 64 1.49 39.69 -17.26
N LEU A 65 2.67 39.85 -17.88
CA LEU A 65 3.48 38.74 -18.39
C LEU A 65 3.92 37.80 -17.26
N GLN A 66 4.35 38.34 -16.11
CA GLN A 66 4.72 37.54 -14.95
C GLN A 66 3.54 36.77 -14.36
N ASN A 67 2.36 37.39 -14.27
CA ASN A 67 1.16 36.71 -13.79
C ASN A 67 0.69 35.64 -14.78
N ALA A 68 0.74 35.90 -16.09
CA ALA A 68 0.46 34.91 -17.12
C ALA A 68 1.44 33.72 -17.02
N GLN A 69 2.73 33.98 -16.85
CA GLN A 69 3.73 32.93 -16.62
C GLN A 69 3.44 32.12 -15.35
N LYS A 70 3.12 32.76 -14.23
CA LYS A 70 2.75 32.07 -12.98
C LYS A 70 1.49 31.22 -13.15
N VAL A 71 0.50 31.65 -13.92
CA VAL A 71 -0.71 30.84 -14.18
C VAL A 71 -0.36 29.61 -15.00
N VAL A 72 0.43 29.78 -16.07
CA VAL A 72 0.92 28.67 -16.91
C VAL A 72 1.78 27.70 -16.08
N GLU A 73 2.69 28.21 -15.25
CA GLU A 73 3.54 27.41 -14.38
C GLU A 73 2.72 26.63 -13.33
N ASN A 74 1.71 27.26 -12.73
CA ASN A 74 0.80 26.59 -11.80
C ASN A 74 -0.05 25.52 -12.50
N GLN A 75 -0.55 25.80 -13.70
CA GLN A 75 -1.30 24.82 -14.50
C GLN A 75 -0.42 23.64 -14.92
N LEU A 76 0.80 23.92 -15.40
CA LEU A 76 1.79 22.90 -15.77
C LEU A 76 2.21 22.06 -14.56
N SER A 77 2.43 22.70 -13.40
CA SER A 77 2.78 22.01 -12.15
C SER A 77 1.62 21.13 -11.69
N LYS A 78 0.38 21.61 -11.72
CA LYS A 78 -0.81 20.80 -11.43
C LYS A 78 -0.94 19.62 -12.40
N PHE A 79 -0.78 19.85 -13.69
CA PHE A 79 -0.85 18.81 -14.72
C PHE A 79 0.23 17.74 -14.50
N LYS A 80 1.48 18.14 -14.27
CA LYS A 80 2.58 17.23 -13.92
C LYS A 80 2.30 16.42 -12.65
N LEU A 81 1.77 17.06 -11.61
CA LEU A 81 1.40 16.37 -10.37
C LEU A 81 0.27 15.37 -10.60
N THR A 82 -0.73 15.71 -11.42
CA THR A 82 -1.81 14.79 -11.81
C THR A 82 -1.25 13.60 -12.61
N GLU A 83 -0.38 13.82 -13.59
CA GLU A 83 0.25 12.73 -14.35
C GLU A 83 1.10 11.81 -13.46
N ILE A 84 1.88 12.37 -12.52
CA ILE A 84 2.66 11.57 -11.56
C ILE A 84 1.73 10.79 -10.63
N SER A 85 0.64 11.40 -10.17
CA SER A 85 -0.36 10.73 -9.33
C SER A 85 -1.03 9.58 -10.08
N ASP A 86 -1.49 9.82 -11.29
CA ASP A 86 -2.12 8.81 -12.16
C ASP A 86 -1.15 7.68 -12.51
N TRP A 87 0.11 8.00 -12.78
CA TRP A 87 1.15 7.01 -13.02
C TRP A 87 1.43 6.16 -11.77
N THR A 88 1.54 6.79 -10.60
CA THR A 88 1.73 6.11 -9.32
C THR A 88 0.54 5.20 -8.99
N GLU A 89 -0.68 5.66 -9.24
CA GLU A 89 -1.90 4.88 -9.03
C GLU A 89 -2.01 3.70 -10.00
N ARG A 90 -1.70 3.92 -11.29
CA ARG A 90 -1.58 2.83 -12.27
C ARG A 90 -0.52 1.81 -11.85
N GLN A 91 0.64 2.27 -11.39
CA GLN A 91 1.72 1.40 -10.94
C GLN A 91 1.31 0.59 -9.71
N LYS A 92 0.66 1.22 -8.73
CA LYS A 92 0.06 0.54 -7.56
C LYS A 92 -0.98 -0.50 -7.98
N LYS A 93 -1.84 -0.18 -8.96
CA LYS A 93 -2.87 -1.09 -9.48
C LYS A 93 -2.26 -2.28 -10.24
N LEU A 94 -1.20 -2.06 -11.02
CA LEU A 94 -0.50 -3.09 -11.78
C LEU A 94 0.24 -4.06 -10.84
N TYR A 95 0.96 -3.53 -9.84
CA TYR A 95 1.64 -4.37 -8.85
C TYR A 95 0.68 -5.08 -7.90
N SER A 96 -0.42 -4.45 -7.50
CA SER A 96 -1.44 -5.14 -6.67
C SER A 96 -2.01 -6.36 -7.39
N GLY A 97 -2.37 -6.24 -8.68
CA GLY A 97 -2.81 -7.39 -9.46
C GLY A 97 -1.75 -8.50 -9.55
N TYR A 98 -0.48 -8.15 -9.78
CA TYR A 98 0.61 -9.13 -9.78
C TYR A 98 0.80 -9.83 -8.43
N TYR A 99 0.80 -9.07 -7.32
CA TYR A 99 0.91 -9.65 -5.98
C TYR A 99 -0.29 -10.51 -5.62
N GLU A 100 -1.50 -10.12 -6.00
CA GLU A 100 -2.71 -10.93 -5.81
C GLU A 100 -2.61 -12.28 -6.53
N GLU A 101 -2.18 -12.30 -7.80
CA GLU A 101 -1.99 -13.54 -8.54
C GLU A 101 -0.89 -14.43 -7.91
N LEU A 102 0.21 -13.82 -7.44
CA LEU A 102 1.29 -14.56 -6.80
C LEU A 102 0.85 -15.17 -5.45
N GLN A 103 0.01 -14.46 -4.69
CA GLN A 103 -0.61 -15.00 -3.47
C GLN A 103 -1.55 -16.16 -3.79
N LYS A 104 -2.37 -16.07 -4.85
CA LYS A 104 -3.23 -17.18 -5.29
C LYS A 104 -2.43 -18.42 -5.65
N VAL A 105 -1.37 -18.28 -6.45
CA VAL A 105 -0.50 -19.41 -6.82
C VAL A 105 0.15 -20.02 -5.58
N LYS A 106 0.65 -19.21 -4.66
CA LYS A 106 1.23 -19.69 -3.39
C LYS A 106 0.20 -20.46 -2.55
N ALA A 107 -1.03 -19.96 -2.46
CA ALA A 107 -2.11 -20.63 -1.74
C ALA A 107 -2.46 -22.00 -2.35
N VAL A 108 -2.49 -22.09 -3.69
CA VAL A 108 -2.67 -23.36 -4.41
C VAL A 108 -1.55 -24.34 -4.09
N ILE A 109 -0.28 -23.92 -4.20
CA ILE A 109 0.88 -24.79 -3.93
C ILE A 109 0.87 -25.30 -2.48
N SER A 110 0.60 -24.41 -1.52
CA SER A 110 0.50 -24.80 -0.10
C SER A 110 -0.63 -25.80 0.15
N THR A 111 -1.75 -25.65 -0.57
CA THR A 111 -2.89 -26.57 -0.50
C THR A 111 -2.49 -27.96 -1.02
N TYR A 112 -1.83 -28.01 -2.18
CA TYR A 112 -1.32 -29.27 -2.75
C TYR A 112 -0.34 -29.98 -1.83
N GLN A 113 0.54 -29.24 -1.15
CA GLN A 113 1.47 -29.82 -0.18
C GLN A 113 0.72 -30.52 0.95
N ARG A 114 -0.30 -29.86 1.54
CA ARG A 114 -1.13 -30.46 2.60
C ARG A 114 -1.86 -31.72 2.12
N ILE A 115 -2.36 -31.72 0.88
CA ILE A 115 -3.03 -32.88 0.29
C ILE A 115 -2.05 -34.04 0.10
N LYS A 116 -0.82 -33.76 -0.32
CA LYS A 116 0.23 -34.77 -0.42
C LYS A 116 0.49 -35.40 0.96
N ASP A 117 0.58 -34.58 2.00
CA ASP A 117 0.78 -35.06 3.37
C ASP A 117 -0.40 -35.93 3.84
N LEU A 118 -1.66 -35.53 3.53
CA LEU A 118 -2.87 -36.34 3.77
C LEU A 118 -2.83 -37.71 3.09
N THR A 119 -2.37 -37.74 1.84
CA THR A 119 -2.23 -38.99 1.08
C THR A 119 -1.17 -39.89 1.74
N GLY A 120 -0.13 -39.30 2.33
CA GLY A 120 0.84 -39.99 3.16
C GLY A 120 0.20 -40.65 4.38
N THR A 121 -0.63 -39.90 5.13
CA THR A 121 -1.38 -40.42 6.27
C THR A 121 -2.33 -41.56 5.88
N GLN A 122 -3.02 -41.46 4.75
CA GLN A 122 -3.85 -42.55 4.22
C GLN A 122 -3.03 -43.84 4.01
N ALA A 123 -1.84 -43.70 3.42
CA ALA A 123 -0.95 -44.84 3.21
C ALA A 123 -0.41 -45.42 4.52
N GLU A 124 -0.29 -44.62 5.58
CA GLU A 124 0.01 -45.12 6.94
C GLU A 124 -1.16 -45.91 7.53
N ILE A 125 -2.38 -45.40 7.44
CA ILE A 125 -3.59 -46.10 7.90
C ILE A 125 -3.69 -47.49 7.26
N VAL A 126 -3.52 -47.57 5.94
CA VAL A 126 -3.56 -48.85 5.20
C VAL A 126 -2.44 -49.80 5.64
N ARG A 127 -1.22 -49.28 5.85
CA ARG A 127 -0.09 -50.10 6.32
C ARG A 127 -0.33 -50.65 7.73
N GLU A 128 -0.81 -49.80 8.64
CA GLU A 128 -1.13 -50.16 10.02
C GLU A 128 -2.22 -51.24 10.06
N TYR A 129 -3.27 -51.08 9.24
CA TYR A 129 -4.30 -52.11 9.05
C TYR A 129 -3.71 -53.43 8.56
N GLN A 130 -2.94 -53.43 7.46
CA GLN A 130 -2.39 -54.66 6.89
C GLN A 130 -1.49 -55.40 7.87
N TRP A 131 -0.67 -54.65 8.61
CA TRP A 131 0.18 -55.19 9.67
C TRP A 131 -0.66 -55.83 10.78
N ALA A 132 -1.63 -55.11 11.33
CA ALA A 132 -2.45 -55.58 12.45
C ALA A 132 -3.36 -56.76 12.06
N ALA A 133 -3.98 -56.71 10.88
CA ALA A 133 -4.78 -57.82 10.36
C ALA A 133 -3.94 -59.09 10.15
N SER A 134 -2.71 -58.96 9.64
CA SER A 134 -1.79 -60.09 9.53
C SER A 134 -1.33 -60.62 10.90
N LEU A 135 -1.19 -59.75 11.89
CA LEU A 135 -0.81 -60.13 13.25
C LEU A 135 -1.93 -60.94 13.91
N PHE A 136 -3.16 -60.41 13.91
CA PHE A 136 -4.30 -61.06 14.58
C PHE A 136 -4.73 -62.36 13.91
N ARG A 137 -4.64 -62.48 12.57
CA ARG A 137 -4.92 -63.74 11.87
C ARG A 137 -3.95 -64.88 12.22
N ARG A 138 -2.73 -64.56 12.66
CA ARG A 138 -1.73 -65.57 13.07
C ARG A 138 -1.83 -65.90 14.56
N ASP A 139 -2.56 -65.10 15.30
CA ASP A 139 -2.72 -65.24 16.74
C ASP A 139 -3.78 -66.30 17.06
N LYS A 140 -3.42 -67.26 17.91
CA LYS A 140 -4.28 -68.39 18.28
C LYS A 140 -5.30 -68.03 19.37
N HIS A 141 -5.16 -66.86 19.99
CA HIS A 141 -6.01 -66.46 21.11
C HIS A 141 -7.30 -65.74 20.66
N PHE A 142 -7.55 -65.63 19.36
CA PHE A 142 -8.79 -65.06 18.80
C PHE A 142 -9.63 -66.14 18.11
N SER A 143 -10.95 -66.04 18.28
CA SER A 143 -11.90 -66.88 17.55
C SER A 143 -12.15 -66.35 16.13
N ALA A 144 -12.71 -67.18 15.27
CA ALA A 144 -13.08 -66.77 13.91
C ALA A 144 -14.11 -65.61 13.89
N ASP A 145 -15.04 -65.61 14.85
CA ASP A 145 -16.05 -64.56 14.99
C ASP A 145 -15.42 -63.22 15.43
N GLU A 146 -14.45 -63.27 16.36
CA GLU A 146 -13.71 -62.08 16.80
C GLU A 146 -12.85 -61.50 15.68
N LEU A 147 -12.18 -62.35 14.90
CA LEU A 147 -11.43 -61.91 13.72
C LEU A 147 -12.34 -61.26 12.68
N SER A 148 -13.55 -61.81 12.47
CA SER A 148 -14.54 -61.22 11.57
C SER A 148 -15.01 -59.84 12.05
N HIS A 149 -15.22 -59.68 13.36
CA HIS A 149 -15.58 -58.38 13.96
C HIS A 149 -14.44 -57.36 13.81
N ILE A 150 -13.19 -57.75 14.05
CA ILE A 150 -12.01 -56.91 13.83
C ILE A 150 -11.93 -56.43 12.37
N GLU A 151 -12.19 -57.32 11.40
CA GLU A 151 -12.23 -56.97 9.98
C GLU A 151 -13.34 -55.98 9.64
N GLU A 152 -14.52 -56.11 10.25
CA GLU A 152 -15.65 -55.18 10.07
C GLU A 152 -15.31 -53.78 10.60
N VAL A 153 -14.71 -53.69 11.79
CA VAL A 153 -14.26 -52.41 12.38
C VAL A 153 -13.22 -51.73 11.47
N TYR A 154 -12.24 -52.49 10.97
CA TYR A 154 -11.24 -51.95 10.04
C TYR A 154 -11.84 -51.45 8.74
N LYS A 155 -12.80 -52.19 8.18
CA LYS A 155 -13.51 -51.75 6.99
C LYS A 155 -14.22 -50.42 7.23
N GLY A 156 -14.89 -50.26 8.37
CA GLY A 156 -15.55 -49.00 8.74
C GLY A 156 -14.56 -47.83 8.83
N ILE A 157 -13.43 -47.99 9.51
CA ILE A 157 -12.41 -46.94 9.65
C ILE A 157 -11.81 -46.57 8.28
N LEU A 158 -11.53 -47.56 7.42
CA LEU A 158 -11.02 -47.34 6.08
C LEU A 158 -12.04 -46.63 5.18
N GLU A 159 -13.31 -46.99 5.24
CA GLU A 159 -14.38 -46.33 4.49
C GLU A 159 -14.57 -44.87 4.91
N GLU A 160 -14.57 -44.58 6.22
CA GLU A 160 -14.63 -43.19 6.72
C GLU A 160 -13.38 -42.38 6.32
N SER A 161 -12.22 -43.00 6.39
CA SER A 161 -10.95 -42.43 5.92
C SER A 161 -11.01 -42.07 4.42
N LEU A 162 -11.57 -42.95 3.57
CA LEU A 162 -11.78 -42.64 2.15
C LEU A 162 -12.78 -41.50 1.92
N LYS A 163 -13.89 -41.45 2.67
CA LYS A 163 -14.86 -40.33 2.59
C LYS A 163 -14.21 -38.97 2.90
N ASN A 164 -13.30 -38.93 3.87
CA ASN A 164 -12.54 -37.72 4.19
C ASN A 164 -11.63 -37.28 3.03
N LEU A 165 -10.99 -38.23 2.32
CA LEU A 165 -10.23 -37.91 1.10
C LEU A 165 -11.13 -37.39 -0.03
N ASP A 166 -12.32 -37.96 -0.22
CA ASP A 166 -13.25 -37.49 -1.25
C ASP A 166 -13.69 -36.03 -0.99
N GLN A 167 -13.88 -35.63 0.26
CA GLN A 167 -14.14 -34.23 0.63
C GLN A 167 -12.98 -33.30 0.21
N ILE A 168 -11.73 -33.77 0.35
CA ILE A 168 -10.55 -33.03 -0.09
C ILE A 168 -10.51 -32.94 -1.62
N PHE A 169 -10.90 -33.97 -2.37
CA PHE A 169 -10.99 -33.92 -3.83
C PHE A 169 -12.02 -32.90 -4.33
N ILE A 170 -13.16 -32.75 -3.64
CA ILE A 170 -14.15 -31.71 -3.95
C ILE A 170 -13.51 -30.31 -3.81
N VAL A 171 -12.72 -30.11 -2.76
CA VAL A 171 -11.97 -28.87 -2.53
C VAL A 171 -10.95 -28.59 -3.63
N ILE A 172 -10.23 -29.61 -4.13
CA ILE A 172 -9.29 -29.44 -5.25
C ILE A 172 -10.02 -29.04 -6.53
N ASN A 173 -11.15 -29.69 -6.83
CA ASN A 173 -11.93 -29.34 -8.00
C ASN A 173 -12.60 -27.96 -7.89
N SER A 174 -12.81 -27.46 -6.66
CA SER A 174 -13.38 -26.15 -6.40
C SER A 174 -12.47 -24.97 -6.79
N PHE A 175 -11.21 -25.20 -7.15
CA PHE A 175 -10.42 -24.13 -7.81
C PHE A 175 -11.04 -23.67 -9.15
N ARG A 176 -12.04 -24.42 -9.67
CA ARG A 176 -12.90 -24.04 -10.79
C ARG A 176 -14.22 -23.36 -10.40
N THR A 177 -14.60 -23.33 -9.12
CA THR A 177 -15.88 -22.79 -8.62
C THR A 177 -15.68 -21.70 -7.55
N GLN A 178 -16.71 -20.86 -7.32
CA GLN A 178 -16.62 -19.59 -6.57
C GLN A 178 -16.46 -19.71 -5.04
N MET A 179 -15.74 -20.70 -4.51
CA MET A 179 -15.52 -20.81 -3.06
C MET A 179 -14.40 -19.88 -2.59
N SER A 180 -14.59 -19.22 -1.44
CA SER A 180 -13.55 -18.38 -0.82
C SER A 180 -12.38 -19.23 -0.30
N ASP A 181 -11.17 -18.65 -0.33
CA ASP A 181 -9.96 -19.33 0.16
C ASP A 181 -10.07 -19.72 1.64
N ALA A 182 -10.74 -18.91 2.46
CA ALA A 182 -10.97 -19.22 3.87
C ALA A 182 -11.83 -20.48 4.06
N LYS A 183 -12.95 -20.57 3.32
CA LYS A 183 -13.83 -21.76 3.40
C LYS A 183 -13.12 -23.01 2.88
N ARG A 184 -12.24 -22.85 1.90
CA ARG A 184 -11.39 -23.92 1.38
C ARG A 184 -10.48 -24.50 2.45
N LEU A 185 -9.75 -23.62 3.15
CA LEU A 185 -8.82 -24.04 4.19
C LEU A 185 -9.54 -24.69 5.36
N GLU A 186 -10.72 -24.19 5.74
CA GLU A 186 -11.57 -24.79 6.77
C GLU A 186 -11.98 -26.23 6.43
N LEU A 187 -12.44 -26.49 5.20
CA LEU A 187 -12.80 -27.85 4.77
C LEU A 187 -11.61 -28.81 4.75
N ILE A 188 -10.42 -28.34 4.36
CA ILE A 188 -9.20 -29.14 4.39
C ILE A 188 -8.82 -29.47 5.84
N ASP A 189 -8.92 -28.49 6.74
CA ASP A 189 -8.59 -28.67 8.16
C ASP A 189 -9.57 -29.63 8.85
N GLU A 190 -10.86 -29.52 8.53
CA GLU A 190 -11.90 -30.44 9.02
C GLU A 190 -11.64 -31.88 8.55
N ALA A 191 -11.35 -32.06 7.25
CA ALA A 191 -11.04 -33.38 6.70
C ALA A 191 -9.74 -33.95 7.29
N TRP A 192 -8.74 -33.10 7.55
CA TRP A 192 -7.51 -33.49 8.23
C TRP A 192 -7.78 -33.98 9.65
N GLY A 193 -8.53 -33.20 10.45
CA GLY A 193 -8.86 -33.57 11.83
C GLY A 193 -9.58 -34.91 11.92
N LYS A 194 -10.52 -35.18 10.99
CA LYS A 194 -11.21 -36.47 10.92
C LYS A 194 -10.27 -37.61 10.51
N MET A 195 -9.35 -37.38 9.58
CA MET A 195 -8.37 -38.38 9.17
C MET A 195 -7.44 -38.76 10.33
N GLU A 196 -6.98 -37.76 11.08
CA GLU A 196 -6.08 -37.96 12.23
C GLU A 196 -6.80 -38.68 13.37
N GLN A 197 -8.06 -38.36 13.62
CA GLN A 197 -8.91 -39.11 14.56
C GLN A 197 -9.06 -40.57 14.13
N ASN A 198 -9.37 -40.85 12.87
CA ASN A 198 -9.49 -42.22 12.36
C ASN A 198 -8.19 -43.02 12.53
N TYR A 199 -7.04 -42.38 12.32
CA TYR A 199 -5.74 -43.02 12.54
C TYR A 199 -5.46 -43.29 14.02
N ALA A 200 -5.81 -42.36 14.91
CA ALA A 200 -5.69 -42.53 16.35
C ALA A 200 -6.60 -43.68 16.84
N ASP A 201 -7.85 -43.71 16.39
CA ASP A 201 -8.83 -44.74 16.73
C ASP A 201 -8.36 -46.13 16.26
N LEU A 202 -7.78 -46.22 15.05
CA LEU A 202 -7.18 -47.46 14.53
C LEU A 202 -6.06 -47.96 15.45
N LYS A 203 -5.13 -47.07 15.82
CA LYS A 203 -4.01 -47.44 16.72
C LYS A 203 -4.50 -47.84 18.10
N GLN A 204 -5.47 -47.14 18.64
CA GLN A 204 -6.07 -47.46 19.92
C GLN A 204 -6.74 -48.84 19.88
N PHE A 205 -7.52 -49.12 18.84
CA PHE A 205 -8.16 -50.41 18.64
C PHE A 205 -7.13 -51.55 18.51
N ASN A 206 -6.06 -51.34 17.74
CA ASN A 206 -4.95 -52.30 17.64
C ASN A 206 -4.31 -52.56 19.01
N GLN A 207 -4.01 -51.51 19.77
CA GLN A 207 -3.39 -51.62 21.09
C GLN A 207 -4.28 -52.38 22.10
N GLN A 208 -5.58 -52.16 22.05
CA GLN A 208 -6.57 -52.88 22.86
C GLN A 208 -6.56 -54.38 22.54
N ASN A 209 -6.60 -54.74 21.25
CA ASN A 209 -6.56 -56.14 20.82
C ASN A 209 -5.23 -56.83 21.16
N ILE A 210 -4.09 -56.14 20.99
CA ILE A 210 -2.79 -56.67 21.42
C ILE A 210 -2.78 -56.96 22.92
N THR A 211 -3.32 -56.04 23.71
CA THR A 211 -3.38 -56.19 25.17
C THR A 211 -4.29 -57.36 25.57
N LEU A 212 -5.44 -57.52 24.90
CA LEU A 212 -6.36 -58.64 25.10
C LEU A 212 -5.69 -59.98 24.78
N SER A 213 -4.96 -60.06 23.66
CA SER A 213 -4.20 -61.25 23.29
C SER A 213 -3.16 -61.62 24.35
N ILE A 214 -2.37 -60.64 24.82
CA ILE A 214 -1.36 -60.86 25.87
C ILE A 214 -2.01 -61.35 27.16
N GLN A 215 -3.17 -60.80 27.54
CA GLN A 215 -3.90 -61.25 28.72
C GLN A 215 -4.37 -62.70 28.58
N ARG A 216 -4.94 -63.07 27.42
CA ARG A 216 -5.37 -64.45 27.14
C ARG A 216 -4.21 -65.44 27.17
N ALA A 217 -3.08 -65.08 26.56
CA ALA A 217 -1.87 -65.90 26.56
C ALA A 217 -1.34 -66.14 27.98
N ARG A 218 -1.36 -65.11 28.84
CA ARG A 218 -0.98 -65.23 30.26
C ARG A 218 -1.93 -66.16 31.00
N SER A 219 -3.24 -65.96 30.87
CA SER A 219 -4.24 -66.81 31.52
C SER A 219 -4.13 -68.28 31.08
N GLU A 220 -3.87 -68.55 29.81
CA GLU A 220 -3.64 -69.92 29.32
C GLU A 220 -2.39 -70.55 29.97
N LEU A 221 -1.30 -69.79 30.07
CA LEU A 221 -0.06 -70.25 30.69
C LEU A 221 -0.21 -70.48 32.20
N GLU A 222 -0.91 -69.59 32.90
CA GLU A 222 -1.22 -69.74 34.32
C GLU A 222 -2.05 -71.00 34.58
N VAL A 223 -3.10 -71.25 33.78
CA VAL A 223 -3.91 -72.46 33.90
C VAL A 223 -3.08 -73.72 33.66
N LYS A 224 -2.22 -73.74 32.64
CA LYS A 224 -1.31 -74.87 32.37
C LYS A 224 -0.34 -75.10 33.53
N THR A 225 0.20 -74.04 34.12
CA THR A 225 1.12 -74.11 35.25
C THR A 225 0.43 -74.66 36.49
N LEU A 226 -0.77 -74.16 36.82
CA LEU A 226 -1.55 -74.64 37.95
C LEU A 226 -1.95 -76.11 37.78
N LYS A 227 -2.39 -76.53 36.59
CA LYS A 227 -2.66 -77.94 36.28
C LYS A 227 -1.46 -78.84 36.55
N HIS A 228 -0.26 -78.42 36.13
CA HIS A 228 0.97 -79.15 36.39
C HIS A 228 1.33 -79.19 37.88
N VAL A 229 1.10 -78.09 38.62
CA VAL A 229 1.39 -78.02 40.07
C VAL A 229 0.44 -78.92 40.88
N TYR A 230 -0.83 -79.00 40.49
CA TYR A 230 -1.84 -79.81 41.18
C TYR A 230 -1.98 -81.25 40.64
N GLU A 231 -1.14 -81.66 39.67
CA GLU A 231 -1.21 -82.97 39.00
C GLU A 231 -2.59 -83.27 38.35
N ILE A 232 -3.33 -82.23 37.98
CA ILE A 232 -4.63 -82.35 37.33
C ILE A 232 -4.39 -82.30 35.81
N ASN A 233 -4.49 -83.45 35.15
CA ASN A 233 -4.46 -83.56 33.68
C ASN A 233 -5.66 -82.81 33.05
#